data_AF-A0A1Y3B9U0-F1
#
_entry.id   AF-A0A1Y3B9U0-F1
#
_cell.length_a   1.000
_cell.length_b   1.000
_cell.length_c   1.000
_cell.angle_alpha   90.00
_cell.angle_beta   90.00
_cell.angle_gamma   90.00
#
_symmetry.space_group_name_H-M   'P 1'
#
loop_
_entity.id
_entity.type
_entity.pdbx_description
1 polymer ?
#
loop_
_entity_poly.entity_id
_entity_poly.type
_entity_poly.pdbx_seq_one_letter_code
_entity_poly.pdbx_strand_id
1 'polypeptide(L)'
;MSTTEAEIDKLKHEIENYLKINNREDFYAKVENNVKKFQKYPQHVKDYRKYIGKAYENTERMEKLKQKIDILNSQNEKSLQNIENSRNKILDLKEHITKLESELENKKQLMENIDDSFDFLGLRIYNKSDALYTIQLSKLPIKDYDRTFSFDISHVDNNIECKFEKYGSRKLYRHQPNHARN
;
A
#
# COMPACT_ATOMS: atom_id res chain seq x y z
N MET A 1 17.22 -90.85 -80.59
CA MET A 1 17.55 -89.86 -79.54
C MET A 1 17.85 -90.64 -78.28
N SER A 2 19.09 -90.51 -77.77
CA SER A 2 19.66 -91.40 -76.77
C SER A 2 19.23 -91.01 -75.35
N THR A 3 19.10 -92.00 -74.47
CA THR A 3 18.71 -91.88 -73.06
C THR A 3 19.51 -90.85 -72.25
N THR A 4 20.69 -90.49 -72.73
CA THR A 4 21.58 -89.46 -72.18
C THR A 4 21.06 -88.03 -72.27
N GLU A 5 20.30 -87.63 -73.30
CA GLU A 5 19.82 -86.23 -73.42
C GLU A 5 18.75 -85.90 -72.37
N ALA A 6 17.86 -86.85 -72.08
CA ALA A 6 16.80 -86.69 -71.08
C ALA A 6 17.34 -86.63 -69.64
N GLU A 7 18.43 -87.34 -69.36
CA GLU A 7 19.11 -87.29 -68.05
C GLU A 7 19.86 -85.96 -67.86
N ILE A 8 20.47 -85.43 -68.92
CA ILE A 8 21.11 -84.11 -68.90
C ILE A 8 20.10 -82.99 -68.61
N ASP A 9 18.91 -83.06 -69.19
CA ASP A 9 17.87 -82.05 -68.95
C ASP A 9 17.28 -82.13 -67.54
N LYS A 10 17.13 -83.33 -66.98
CA LYS A 10 16.76 -83.50 -65.56
C LYS A 10 17.80 -82.89 -64.61
N LEU A 11 19.08 -83.15 -64.88
CA LEU A 11 20.17 -82.60 -64.07
C LEU A 11 20.24 -81.07 -64.17
N LYS A 12 20.06 -80.50 -65.36
CA LYS A 12 19.97 -79.04 -65.53
C LYS A 12 18.82 -78.44 -64.73
N HIS A 13 17.66 -79.10 -64.73
CA HIS A 13 16.50 -78.61 -64.00
C HIS A 13 16.67 -78.69 -62.47
N GLU A 14 17.30 -79.76 -61.97
CA GLU A 14 17.67 -79.86 -60.56
C GLU A 14 18.71 -78.80 -60.17
N ILE A 15 19.72 -78.56 -61.00
CA ILE A 15 20.72 -77.51 -60.76
C ILE A 15 20.06 -76.12 -60.74
N GLU A 16 19.15 -75.81 -61.66
CA GLU A 16 18.37 -74.56 -61.62
C GLU A 16 17.53 -74.43 -60.36
N ASN A 17 16.89 -75.51 -59.91
CA ASN A 17 16.10 -75.50 -58.68
C ASN A 17 16.99 -75.31 -57.45
N TYR A 18 18.16 -75.95 -57.40
CA TYR A 18 19.15 -75.73 -56.34
C TYR A 18 19.67 -74.29 -56.33
N LEU A 19 19.93 -73.69 -57.49
CA LEU A 19 20.36 -72.29 -57.61
C LEU A 19 19.26 -71.31 -57.15
N LYS A 20 17.99 -71.57 -57.47
CA LYS A 20 16.85 -70.78 -56.98
C LYS A 20 16.69 -70.87 -55.46
N ILE A 21 16.94 -72.03 -54.86
CA ILE A 21 16.94 -72.23 -53.39
C ILE A 21 18.15 -71.55 -52.74
N ASN A 22 19.26 -71.39 -53.47
CA ASN A 22 20.48 -70.77 -52.97
C ASN A 22 20.50 -69.23 -53.07
N ASN A 23 19.39 -68.58 -53.47
CA ASN A 23 19.14 -67.14 -53.29
C ASN A 23 18.97 -66.74 -51.80
N ARG A 24 19.72 -67.40 -50.91
CA ARG A 24 19.77 -67.10 -49.47
C ARG A 24 20.36 -65.73 -49.18
N GLU A 25 21.10 -65.13 -50.11
CA GLU A 25 21.69 -63.79 -49.94
C GLU A 25 20.62 -62.72 -49.66
N ASP A 26 19.49 -62.74 -50.36
CA ASP A 26 18.38 -61.81 -50.10
C ASP A 26 17.74 -62.04 -48.72
N PHE A 27 17.62 -63.30 -48.28
CA PHE A 27 17.11 -63.63 -46.96
C PHE A 27 18.06 -63.16 -45.85
N TYR A 28 19.36 -63.43 -45.99
CA TYR A 28 20.38 -63.00 -45.03
C TYR A 28 20.49 -61.47 -44.97
N ALA A 29 20.43 -60.78 -46.12
CA ALA A 29 20.41 -59.31 -46.16
C ALA A 29 19.17 -58.73 -45.46
N LYS A 30 18.01 -59.36 -45.62
CA LYS A 30 16.76 -58.95 -44.95
C LYS A 30 16.82 -59.18 -43.44
N VAL A 31 17.40 -60.30 -43.00
CA VAL A 31 17.64 -60.59 -41.58
C VAL A 31 18.66 -59.61 -40.98
N GLU A 32 19.76 -59.32 -41.66
CA GLU A 32 20.78 -58.38 -41.19
C GLU A 32 20.24 -56.95 -41.04
N ASN A 33 19.44 -56.48 -42.01
CA ASN A 33 18.77 -55.19 -41.90
C ASN A 33 17.77 -55.14 -40.74
N ASN A 34 17.04 -56.22 -40.49
CA ASN A 34 16.15 -56.30 -39.33
C ASN A 34 16.95 -56.27 -38.02
N VAL A 35 18.05 -57.02 -37.92
CA VAL A 35 18.93 -57.01 -36.73
C VAL A 35 19.49 -55.61 -36.46
N LYS A 36 19.97 -54.90 -37.50
CA LYS A 36 20.44 -53.50 -37.37
C LYS A 36 19.33 -52.56 -36.89
N LYS A 37 18.08 -52.80 -37.33
CA LYS A 37 16.91 -52.02 -36.87
C LYS A 37 16.57 -52.32 -35.41
N PHE A 38 16.61 -53.59 -34.99
CA PHE A 38 16.36 -54.01 -33.61
C PHE A 38 17.46 -53.61 -32.62
N GLN A 39 18.72 -53.50 -33.06
CA GLN A 39 19.83 -53.02 -32.22
C GLN A 39 19.63 -51.56 -31.73
N LYS A 40 18.83 -50.74 -32.44
CA LYS A 40 18.53 -49.36 -32.01
C LYS A 40 17.40 -49.26 -30.99
N TYR A 41 16.54 -50.29 -30.86
CA TYR A 41 15.41 -50.28 -29.91
C TYR A 41 15.82 -50.05 -28.45
N PRO A 42 16.88 -50.69 -27.91
CA PRO A 42 17.33 -50.44 -26.55
C PRO A 42 17.67 -48.96 -26.29
N GLN A 43 18.20 -48.26 -27.28
CA GLN A 43 18.52 -46.84 -27.18
C GLN A 43 17.25 -45.99 -27.14
N HIS A 44 16.29 -46.26 -28.03
CA HIS A 44 14.99 -45.59 -28.02
C HIS A 44 14.25 -45.78 -26.70
N VAL A 45 14.26 -46.98 -26.13
CA VAL A 45 13.62 -47.26 -24.82
C VAL A 45 14.29 -46.45 -23.70
N LYS A 46 15.62 -46.33 -23.70
CA LYS A 46 16.35 -45.47 -22.74
C LYS A 46 15.98 -43.99 -22.91
N ASP A 47 15.88 -43.51 -24.14
CA ASP A 47 15.51 -42.12 -24.44
C ASP A 47 14.08 -41.83 -23.97
N TYR A 48 13.11 -42.70 -24.27
CA TYR A 48 11.74 -42.58 -23.76
C TYR A 48 11.66 -42.56 -22.23
N ARG A 49 12.43 -43.43 -21.56
CA ARG A 49 12.48 -43.45 -20.09
C ARG A 49 12.99 -42.11 -19.52
N LYS A 50 13.98 -41.51 -20.17
CA LYS A 50 14.50 -40.18 -19.79
C LYS A 50 13.46 -39.08 -19.98
N TYR A 51 12.71 -39.10 -21.08
CA TYR A 51 11.63 -38.14 -21.31
C TYR A 51 10.50 -38.26 -20.29
N ILE A 52 10.10 -39.49 -19.96
CA ILE A 52 9.09 -39.75 -18.93
C ILE A 52 9.57 -39.21 -17.57
N GLY A 53 10.83 -39.46 -17.19
CA GLY A 53 11.40 -38.92 -15.95
C GLY A 53 11.32 -37.39 -15.87
N LYS A 54 11.73 -36.70 -16.96
CA LYS A 54 11.61 -35.23 -17.05
C LYS A 54 10.16 -34.74 -16.97
N ALA A 55 9.21 -35.47 -17.54
CA ALA A 55 7.80 -35.11 -17.47
C ALA A 55 7.27 -35.17 -16.03
N TYR A 56 7.67 -36.17 -15.25
CA TYR A 56 7.33 -36.25 -13.82
C TYR A 56 7.93 -35.08 -13.01
N GLU A 57 9.21 -34.76 -13.22
CA GLU A 57 9.86 -33.60 -12.56
C GLU A 57 9.15 -32.28 -12.89
N ASN A 58 8.74 -32.09 -14.15
CA ASN A 58 7.99 -30.91 -14.57
C ASN A 58 6.60 -30.86 -13.94
N THR A 59 5.94 -31.99 -13.77
CA THR A 59 4.61 -32.07 -13.12
C THR A 59 4.73 -31.68 -11.64
N GLU A 60 5.73 -32.19 -10.94
CA GLU A 60 5.98 -31.83 -9.54
C GLU A 60 6.31 -30.34 -9.38
N ARG A 61 7.11 -29.78 -10.30
CA ARG A 61 7.38 -28.33 -10.34
C ARG A 61 6.13 -27.51 -10.57
N MET A 62 5.26 -27.94 -11.48
CA MET A 62 4.00 -27.26 -11.77
C MET A 62 3.09 -27.23 -10.54
N GLU A 63 3.03 -28.33 -9.78
CA GLU A 63 2.20 -28.41 -8.59
C GLU A 63 2.72 -27.49 -7.47
N LYS A 64 4.05 -27.44 -7.27
CA LYS A 64 4.67 -26.47 -6.35
C LYS A 64 4.41 -25.02 -6.76
N LEU A 65 4.37 -24.73 -8.06
CA LEU A 65 4.06 -23.39 -8.57
C LEU A 65 2.60 -23.02 -8.31
N LYS A 66 1.65 -23.95 -8.52
CA LYS A 66 0.24 -23.72 -8.18
C LYS A 66 0.06 -23.38 -6.70
N GLN A 67 0.65 -24.18 -5.81
CA GLN A 67 0.61 -23.91 -4.36
C GLN A 67 1.16 -22.52 -4.01
N LYS A 68 2.25 -22.09 -4.66
CA LYS A 68 2.79 -20.73 -4.47
C LYS A 68 1.83 -19.65 -4.97
N ILE A 69 1.18 -19.86 -6.10
CA ILE A 69 0.17 -18.92 -6.64
C ILE A 69 -1.00 -18.80 -5.66
N ASP A 70 -1.50 -19.91 -5.12
CA ASP A 70 -2.62 -19.90 -4.17
C ASP A 70 -2.28 -19.14 -2.88
N ILE A 71 -1.06 -19.33 -2.35
CA ILE A 71 -0.56 -18.58 -1.19
C ILE A 71 -0.49 -17.09 -1.49
N LEU A 72 0.06 -16.71 -2.65
CA LEU A 72 0.17 -15.31 -3.06
C LEU A 72 -1.20 -14.67 -3.27
N ASN A 73 -2.17 -15.39 -3.85
CA ASN A 73 -3.53 -14.91 -4.01
C ASN A 73 -4.20 -14.64 -2.65
N SER A 74 -4.06 -15.57 -1.68
CA SER A 74 -4.59 -15.37 -0.33
C SER A 74 -3.94 -14.17 0.39
N GLN A 75 -2.63 -13.94 0.18
CA GLN A 75 -1.93 -12.78 0.72
C GLN A 75 -2.41 -11.46 0.07
N ASN A 76 -2.67 -11.48 -1.23
CA ASN A 76 -3.20 -10.33 -1.96
C ASN A 76 -4.61 -9.97 -1.49
N GLU A 77 -5.49 -10.95 -1.28
CA GLU A 77 -6.84 -10.71 -0.74
C GLU A 77 -6.79 -10.05 0.64
N LYS A 78 -5.94 -10.54 1.55
CA LYS A 78 -5.74 -9.92 2.87
C LYS A 78 -5.21 -8.49 2.75
N SER A 79 -4.28 -8.26 1.83
CA SER A 79 -3.71 -6.93 1.59
C SER A 79 -4.75 -5.96 1.04
N LEU A 80 -5.61 -6.41 0.12
CA LEU A 80 -6.73 -5.62 -0.41
C LEU A 80 -7.70 -5.23 0.70
N GLN A 81 -8.07 -6.15 1.59
CA GLN A 81 -8.93 -5.85 2.73
C GLN A 81 -8.30 -4.81 3.67
N ASN A 82 -6.98 -4.89 3.91
CA ASN A 82 -6.28 -3.92 4.74
C ASN A 82 -6.23 -2.52 4.09
N ILE A 83 -6.05 -2.45 2.77
CA ILE A 83 -6.11 -1.20 2.02
C ILE A 83 -7.49 -0.57 2.13
N GLU A 84 -8.55 -1.37 1.96
CA GLU A 84 -9.93 -0.88 2.04
C GLU A 84 -10.26 -0.35 3.44
N ASN A 85 -9.88 -1.08 4.49
CA ASN A 85 -10.03 -0.63 5.88
C ASN A 85 -9.27 0.68 6.15
N SER A 86 -8.08 0.84 5.57
CA SER A 86 -7.29 2.06 5.72
C SER A 86 -7.91 3.24 4.96
N ARG A 87 -8.50 3.01 3.78
CA ARG A 87 -9.23 4.03 3.03
C ARG A 87 -10.43 4.57 3.81
N ASN A 88 -11.22 3.70 4.43
CA ASN A 88 -12.36 4.12 5.25
C ASN A 88 -11.91 5.00 6.42
N LYS A 89 -10.84 4.63 7.12
CA LYS A 89 -10.26 5.47 8.19
C LYS A 89 -9.80 6.84 7.68
N ILE A 90 -9.24 6.91 6.48
CA ILE A 90 -8.83 8.18 5.88
C ILE A 90 -10.05 9.06 5.56
N LEU A 91 -11.16 8.46 5.11
CA LEU A 91 -12.41 9.20 4.86
C LEU A 91 -12.98 9.77 6.17
N ASP A 92 -13.07 8.95 7.22
CA ASP A 92 -13.54 9.39 8.54
C ASP A 92 -12.68 10.55 9.08
N LEU A 93 -11.36 10.44 8.95
CA LEU A 93 -10.43 11.49 9.38
C LEU A 93 -10.61 12.79 8.56
N LYS A 94 -10.85 12.68 7.25
CA LYS A 94 -11.13 13.85 6.42
C LYS A 94 -12.40 14.57 6.85
N GLU A 95 -13.48 13.83 7.13
CA GLU A 95 -14.73 14.41 7.62
C GLU A 95 -14.53 15.12 8.96
N HIS A 96 -13.77 14.51 9.88
CA HIS A 96 -13.41 15.14 11.15
C HIS A 96 -12.59 16.42 10.97
N ILE A 97 -11.62 16.45 10.06
CA ILE A 97 -10.83 17.65 9.76
C ILE A 97 -11.73 18.77 9.25
N THR A 98 -12.62 18.49 8.29
CA THR A 98 -13.54 19.50 7.76
C THR A 98 -14.46 20.07 8.84
N LYS A 99 -14.93 19.23 9.78
CA LYS A 99 -15.71 19.71 10.92
C LYS A 99 -14.90 20.64 11.82
N LEU A 100 -13.66 20.28 12.15
CA LEU A 100 -12.77 21.10 12.98
C LEU A 100 -12.41 22.43 12.31
N GLU A 101 -12.19 22.42 10.99
CA GLU A 101 -11.95 23.64 10.20
C GLU A 101 -13.14 24.59 10.26
N SER A 102 -14.37 24.07 10.13
CA SER A 102 -15.59 24.88 10.28
C SER A 102 -15.75 25.45 11.69
N GLU A 103 -15.50 24.64 12.73
CA GLU A 103 -15.55 25.11 14.12
C GLU A 103 -14.50 26.20 14.40
N LEU A 104 -13.31 26.06 13.84
CA LEU A 104 -12.24 27.06 13.97
C LEU A 104 -12.62 28.36 13.28
N GLU A 105 -13.17 28.30 12.08
CA GLU A 105 -13.59 29.48 11.31
C GLU A 105 -14.71 30.24 12.04
N ASN A 106 -15.71 29.53 12.56
CA ASN A 106 -16.77 30.13 13.36
C ASN A 106 -16.22 30.84 14.61
N LYS A 107 -15.23 30.25 15.29
CA LYS A 107 -14.58 30.88 16.45
C LYS A 107 -13.76 32.11 16.09
N LYS A 108 -13.08 32.10 14.94
CA LYS A 108 -12.34 33.28 14.45
C LYS A 108 -13.28 34.45 14.18
N GLN A 109 -14.40 34.20 13.49
CA GLN A 109 -15.41 35.22 13.22
C GLN A 109 -16.00 35.77 14.53
N LEU A 110 -16.22 34.92 15.54
CA LEU A 110 -16.66 35.37 16.86
C LEU A 110 -15.63 36.30 17.53
N MET A 111 -14.34 35.98 17.45
CA MET A 111 -13.27 36.83 17.99
C MET A 111 -13.17 38.16 17.26
N GLU A 112 -13.24 38.16 15.93
CA GLU A 112 -13.23 39.38 15.13
C GLU A 112 -14.40 40.32 15.50
N ASN A 113 -15.61 39.77 15.67
CA ASN A 113 -16.76 40.52 16.14
C ASN A 113 -16.58 41.11 17.55
N ILE A 114 -15.87 40.41 18.44
CA ILE A 114 -15.55 40.90 19.80
C ILE A 114 -14.53 42.03 19.71
N ASP A 115 -13.48 41.88 18.90
CA ASP A 115 -12.46 42.91 18.70
C ASP A 115 -13.08 44.17 18.09
N ASP A 116 -13.95 44.03 17.09
CA ASP A 116 -14.74 45.13 16.53
C ASP A 116 -15.62 45.81 17.58
N SER A 117 -16.21 45.03 18.50
CA SER A 117 -17.01 45.57 19.61
C SER A 117 -16.14 46.35 20.60
N PHE A 118 -14.95 45.86 20.91
CA PHE A 118 -13.97 46.56 21.74
C PHE A 118 -13.51 47.86 21.09
N ASP A 119 -13.16 47.83 19.80
CA ASP A 119 -12.77 49.02 19.04
C ASP A 119 -13.93 50.01 18.90
N PHE A 120 -15.17 49.55 18.72
CA PHE A 120 -16.37 50.39 18.71
C PHE A 120 -16.50 51.15 20.05
N LEU A 121 -16.35 50.45 21.17
CA LEU A 121 -16.35 51.03 22.52
C LEU A 121 -15.10 51.87 22.81
N GLY A 122 -14.09 51.84 21.94
CA GLY A 122 -12.80 52.49 22.17
C GLY A 122 -12.06 51.89 23.37
N LEU A 123 -12.30 50.61 23.67
CA LEU A 123 -11.73 49.88 24.78
C LEU A 123 -10.60 48.99 24.26
N ARG A 124 -9.41 49.09 24.85
CA ARG A 124 -8.28 48.19 24.56
C ARG A 124 -7.70 47.66 25.85
N ILE A 125 -7.38 46.36 25.87
CA ILE A 125 -6.79 45.69 27.03
C ILE A 125 -5.45 45.11 26.61
N TYR A 126 -4.38 45.56 27.26
CA TYR A 126 -3.02 45.06 27.02
C TYR A 126 -2.61 44.20 28.20
N ASN A 127 -2.24 42.96 27.93
CA ASN A 127 -1.61 42.12 28.94
C ASN A 127 -0.12 42.52 29.07
N LYS A 128 0.29 43.01 30.25
CA LYS A 128 1.69 43.33 30.56
C LYS A 128 2.40 42.15 31.24
N SER A 129 1.68 41.36 32.05
CA SER A 129 2.14 40.12 32.66
C SER A 129 0.95 39.33 33.22
N ASP A 130 1.18 38.08 33.66
CA ASP A 130 0.15 37.16 34.18
C ASP A 130 -0.83 37.78 35.19
N ALA A 131 -0.38 38.79 35.95
CA ALA A 131 -1.17 39.48 36.97
C ALA A 131 -1.35 40.99 36.72
N LEU A 132 -0.95 41.54 35.56
CA LEU A 132 -1.01 42.97 35.27
C LEU A 132 -1.56 43.25 33.86
N TYR A 133 -2.66 43.98 33.81
CA TYR A 133 -3.36 44.38 32.60
C TYR A 133 -3.45 45.90 32.52
N THR A 134 -3.23 46.49 31.36
CA THR A 134 -3.52 47.90 31.10
C THR A 134 -4.83 48.01 30.35
N ILE A 135 -5.78 48.74 30.89
CA ILE A 135 -7.03 49.09 30.24
C ILE A 135 -6.90 50.50 29.66
N GLN A 136 -7.30 50.67 28.40
CA GLN A 136 -7.28 51.92 27.67
C GLN A 136 -8.66 52.24 27.11
N LEU A 137 -9.10 53.49 27.27
CA LEU A 137 -10.40 54.03 26.83
C LEU A 137 -10.15 55.27 25.98
N SER A 138 -10.59 55.27 24.71
CA SER A 138 -10.31 56.34 23.75
C SER A 138 -11.53 57.07 23.18
N LYS A 139 -12.75 56.55 23.39
CA LYS A 139 -14.01 57.15 22.86
C LYS A 139 -14.96 57.61 23.96
N LEU A 140 -14.43 58.28 24.99
CA LEU A 140 -15.23 58.75 26.11
C LEU A 140 -16.02 60.02 25.75
N PRO A 141 -17.28 60.19 26.20
CA PRO A 141 -18.11 61.36 25.93
C PRO A 141 -17.70 62.55 26.82
N ILE A 142 -16.46 62.99 26.69
CA ILE A 142 -15.84 64.10 27.41
C ILE A 142 -15.43 65.17 26.40
N LYS A 143 -15.29 66.42 26.85
CA LYS A 143 -15.05 67.58 25.97
C LYS A 143 -13.81 67.46 25.06
N ASP A 144 -12.87 66.58 25.37
CA ASP A 144 -11.68 66.30 24.56
C ASP A 144 -11.71 64.84 24.05
N TYR A 145 -12.36 64.60 22.92
CA TYR A 145 -12.54 63.26 22.32
C TYR A 145 -11.21 62.57 21.94
N ASP A 146 -10.11 63.32 21.78
CA ASP A 146 -8.79 62.78 21.44
C ASP A 146 -8.00 62.27 22.65
N ARG A 147 -8.51 62.48 23.87
CA ARG A 147 -7.81 62.01 25.08
C ARG A 147 -8.08 60.54 25.33
N THR A 148 -7.01 59.78 25.23
CA THR A 148 -6.96 58.40 25.72
C THR A 148 -6.75 58.37 27.23
N PHE A 149 -7.56 57.58 27.94
CA PHE A 149 -7.42 57.29 29.37
C PHE A 149 -6.90 55.87 29.53
N SER A 150 -5.83 55.69 30.30
CA SER A 150 -5.31 54.38 30.63
C SER A 150 -5.13 54.19 32.13
N PHE A 151 -5.29 52.94 32.58
CA PHE A 151 -5.00 52.53 33.94
C PHE A 151 -4.60 51.07 33.99
N ASP A 152 -3.79 50.73 34.98
CA ASP A 152 -3.33 49.36 35.20
C ASP A 152 -4.22 48.68 36.24
N ILE A 153 -4.69 47.48 35.94
CA ILE A 153 -5.33 46.56 36.87
C ILE A 153 -4.34 45.44 37.16
N SER A 154 -4.11 45.16 38.45
CA SER A 154 -3.35 43.99 38.86
C SER A 154 -4.07 43.17 39.92
N HIS A 155 -3.85 41.86 39.89
CA HIS A 155 -4.28 40.96 40.96
C HIS A 155 -3.13 40.77 41.94
N VAL A 156 -3.35 41.12 43.21
CA VAL A 156 -2.35 40.98 44.28
C VAL A 156 -3.02 40.24 45.44
N ASP A 157 -2.55 39.02 45.71
CA ASP A 157 -3.15 38.06 46.65
C ASP A 157 -4.63 37.78 46.32
N ASN A 158 -5.57 38.22 47.16
CA ASN A 158 -7.02 38.11 46.95
C ASN A 158 -7.67 39.46 46.57
N ASN A 159 -6.87 40.47 46.20
CA ASN A 159 -7.34 41.82 45.92
C ASN A 159 -7.09 42.23 44.47
N ILE A 160 -8.01 43.03 43.94
CA ILE A 160 -7.83 43.74 42.67
C ILE A 160 -7.35 45.16 42.99
N GLU A 161 -6.16 45.51 42.50
CA GLU A 161 -5.61 46.87 42.59
C GLU A 161 -5.76 47.59 41.25
N CYS A 162 -6.27 48.82 41.27
CA CYS A 162 -6.29 49.71 40.11
C CYS A 162 -5.34 50.89 40.32
N LYS A 163 -4.42 51.11 39.37
CA LYS A 163 -3.42 52.19 39.40
C LYS A 163 -3.65 53.14 38.22
N PHE A 164 -3.90 54.41 38.55
CA PHE A 164 -4.00 55.49 37.59
C PHE A 164 -2.74 56.35 37.65
N GLU A 165 -2.06 56.56 36.52
CA GLU A 165 -1.03 57.59 36.39
C GLU A 165 -1.66 58.83 35.76
N LYS A 166 -2.01 59.82 36.60
CA LYS A 166 -2.41 61.15 36.14
C LYS A 166 -1.33 62.13 36.57
N TYR A 167 -0.70 62.81 35.60
CA TYR A 167 0.20 63.97 35.76
C TYR A 167 0.85 64.10 37.15
N GLY A 168 1.77 63.20 37.49
CA GLY A 168 2.62 63.33 38.69
C GLY A 168 1.97 63.01 40.05
N SER A 169 0.78 62.38 40.11
CA SER A 169 0.19 61.93 41.38
C SER A 169 -0.40 60.52 41.28
N ARG A 170 0.24 59.54 41.91
CA ARG A 170 -0.27 58.15 42.02
C ARG A 170 -1.40 58.09 43.04
N LYS A 171 -2.58 57.64 42.62
CA LYS A 171 -3.66 57.20 43.54
C LYS A 171 -3.88 55.70 43.37
N LEU A 172 -3.71 54.95 44.46
CA LEU A 172 -3.95 53.52 44.55
C LEU A 172 -5.38 53.30 45.08
N TYR A 173 -6.20 52.57 44.32
CA TYR A 173 -7.51 52.14 44.80
C TYR A 173 -7.49 50.63 45.03
N ARG A 174 -7.81 50.21 46.26
CA ARG A 174 -7.94 48.79 46.65
C ARG A 174 -9.40 48.50 46.91
N HIS A 175 -9.93 47.47 46.25
CA HIS A 175 -11.24 46.93 46.57
C HIS A 175 -11.07 45.55 47.20
N GLN A 176 -11.54 45.38 48.44
CA GLN A 176 -11.66 44.08 49.09
C GLN A 176 -13.07 43.53 48.78
N PRO A 177 -13.20 42.35 48.17
CA PRO A 177 -14.50 41.72 48.01
C PRO A 177 -15.05 41.35 49.40
N ASN A 178 -16.28 41.79 49.70
CA ASN A 178 -16.95 41.41 50.94
C ASN A 178 -17.05 39.88 51.01
N HIS A 179 -16.48 39.29 52.06
CA HIS A 179 -16.77 37.91 52.43
C HIS A 179 -18.28 37.79 52.64
N ALA A 180 -18.96 37.09 51.73
CA ALA A 180 -20.29 36.58 51.98
C ALA A 180 -20.19 35.71 53.24
N ARG A 181 -20.79 36.18 54.34
CA ARG A 181 -21.00 35.36 55.53
C ARG A 181 -21.99 34.27 55.14
N ASN A 182 -21.57 33.02 55.36
CA ASN A 182 -22.39 31.81 55.22
C ASN A 182 -23.75 31.95 55.92
#